data_AF-A0A0J8FVK0-F1
#
_entry.id   AF-A0A0J8FVK0-F1
#
_cell.length_a   1.000
_cell.length_b   1.000
_cell.length_c   1.000
_cell.angle_alpha   90.00
_cell.angle_beta   90.00
_cell.angle_gamma   90.00
#
_symmetry.space_group_name_H-M   'P 1'
#
loop_
_entity.id
_entity.type
_entity.pdbx_description
1 polymer ?
#
loop_
_entity_poly.entity_id
_entity_poly.type
_entity_poly.pdbx_seq_one_letter_code
_entity_poly.pdbx_strand_id
1 'polypeptide(L)'
;MNHLLPAGASRLVSKASRRLRAEPLRPEYPSNSRNFVHLDARLLPYWHSVFDICPALLKLDPPDGLNLFRSFMTWAYRNQPAEDWTYHLNVCRWLLGSPYRTKIDDEPIEAFMAAAAASWINTDESQAQGVVLAWQGTHVFDWKGARFPAAEQEVLPATEWDIAWCPLTPRGAFNGWLPVP
;
A
#
# COMPACT_ATOMS: atom_id res chain seq x y z
N MET A 1 -1.79 22.16 -74.21
CA MET A 1 -3.02 21.33 -74.21
C MET A 1 -3.32 20.97 -72.77
N ASN A 2 -4.51 21.34 -72.28
CA ASN A 2 -4.93 21.20 -70.89
C ASN A 2 -5.26 19.74 -70.51
N HIS A 3 -5.39 19.56 -69.18
CA HIS A 3 -6.08 18.51 -68.40
C HIS A 3 -5.11 17.67 -67.55
N LEU A 4 -5.31 17.44 -66.24
CA LEU A 4 -6.32 17.80 -65.24
C LEU A 4 -5.67 17.38 -63.89
N LEU A 5 -5.76 18.21 -62.83
CA LEU A 5 -5.66 17.69 -61.47
C LEU A 5 -6.98 17.01 -61.11
N PRO A 6 -6.97 16.06 -60.16
CA PRO A 6 -7.70 16.38 -58.95
C PRO A 6 -6.94 16.11 -57.66
N ALA A 7 -7.25 16.95 -56.68
CA ALA A 7 -6.90 16.83 -55.29
C ALA A 7 -7.71 15.70 -54.61
N GLY A 8 -7.14 15.15 -53.53
CA GLY A 8 -7.91 14.48 -52.49
C GLY A 8 -7.30 13.18 -52.00
N ALA A 9 -6.67 13.23 -50.81
CA ALA A 9 -6.85 12.30 -49.69
C ALA A 9 -5.63 12.32 -48.78
N SER A 10 -5.75 13.10 -47.71
CA SER A 10 -4.92 13.00 -46.51
C SER A 10 -5.13 11.65 -45.80
N ARG A 11 -4.09 11.25 -45.06
CA ARG A 11 -4.05 10.33 -43.91
C ARG A 11 -3.88 8.83 -44.20
N LEU A 12 -3.22 8.23 -43.19
CA LEU A 12 -3.17 6.81 -42.79
C LEU A 12 -1.88 6.11 -43.29
N VAL A 13 -0.99 5.53 -42.45
CA VAL A 13 -1.02 5.19 -41.03
C VAL A 13 0.44 5.11 -40.52
N SER A 14 0.81 5.91 -39.53
CA SER A 14 1.91 5.57 -38.63
C SER A 14 1.40 4.50 -37.67
N LYS A 15 1.70 3.23 -37.95
CA LYS A 15 1.44 2.10 -37.04
C LYS A 15 2.78 1.57 -36.55
N ALA A 16 3.54 2.45 -35.90
CA ALA A 16 4.53 2.04 -34.93
C ALA A 16 3.77 1.54 -33.69
N SER A 17 3.28 0.30 -33.77
CA SER A 17 2.73 -0.44 -32.64
C SER A 17 3.87 -0.68 -31.65
N ARG A 18 4.12 0.30 -30.76
CA ARG A 18 4.85 0.09 -29.53
C ARG A 18 4.09 -0.99 -28.76
N ARG A 19 4.46 -2.25 -28.99
CA ARG A 19 4.15 -3.34 -28.08
C ARG A 19 4.82 -2.96 -26.77
N LEU A 20 4.05 -2.45 -25.83
CA LEU A 20 4.41 -2.45 -24.42
C LEU A 20 4.85 -3.89 -24.13
N ARG A 21 6.13 -4.04 -23.81
CA ARG A 21 6.72 -5.32 -23.41
C ARG A 21 5.99 -5.67 -22.12
N ALA A 22 4.95 -6.50 -22.22
CA ALA A 22 4.32 -7.07 -21.04
C ALA A 22 5.44 -7.79 -20.29
N GLU A 23 5.72 -7.36 -19.06
CA GLU A 23 6.63 -8.11 -18.20
C GLU A 23 6.12 -9.56 -18.14
N PRO A 24 7.02 -10.56 -18.19
CA PRO A 24 6.61 -11.94 -18.00
C PRO A 24 5.83 -12.06 -16.69
N LEU A 25 4.63 -12.65 -16.75
CA LEU A 25 3.87 -12.98 -15.55
C LEU A 25 4.80 -13.79 -14.62
N ARG A 26 5.05 -13.27 -13.42
CA ARG A 26 5.85 -13.97 -12.41
C ARG A 26 5.22 -15.35 -12.18
N PRO A 27 6.02 -16.41 -12.02
CA PRO A 27 5.50 -17.73 -11.74
C PRO A 27 4.60 -17.67 -10.51
N GLU A 28 3.51 -18.43 -10.55
CA GLU A 28 2.58 -18.49 -9.43
C GLU A 28 3.26 -19.14 -8.21
N TYR A 29 3.09 -18.54 -7.03
CA TYR A 29 3.64 -19.10 -5.80
C TYR A 29 2.98 -20.46 -5.53
N PRO A 30 3.75 -21.56 -5.33
CA PRO A 30 3.17 -22.88 -5.15
C PRO A 30 2.62 -23.09 -3.73
N SER A 31 1.61 -22.31 -3.35
CA SER A 31 0.94 -22.31 -2.04
C SER A 31 0.28 -23.64 -1.68
N ASN A 32 0.01 -24.49 -2.67
CA ASN A 32 -0.56 -25.84 -2.49
C ASN A 32 0.51 -26.94 -2.31
N SER A 33 1.80 -26.61 -2.35
CA SER A 33 2.89 -27.56 -2.10
C SER A 33 2.89 -28.03 -0.63
N ARG A 34 3.30 -29.27 -0.38
CA ARG A 34 3.42 -29.81 1.00
C ARG A 34 4.43 -29.04 1.86
N ASN A 35 5.42 -28.40 1.23
CA ASN A 35 6.46 -27.63 1.92
C ASN A 35 6.30 -26.11 1.70
N PHE A 36 5.07 -25.62 1.48
CA PHE A 36 4.88 -24.23 1.06
C PHE A 36 5.34 -23.16 2.07
N VAL A 37 5.37 -23.50 3.36
CA VAL A 37 5.94 -22.67 4.43
C VAL A 37 7.46 -22.49 4.25
N HIS A 38 8.14 -23.49 3.66
CA HIS A 38 9.59 -23.49 3.45
C HIS A 38 10.01 -22.94 2.08
N LEU A 39 9.04 -22.66 1.19
CA LEU A 39 9.33 -22.18 -0.16
C LEU A 39 9.98 -20.79 -0.15
N ASP A 40 9.58 -19.92 0.77
CA ASP A 40 10.29 -18.67 1.04
C ASP A 40 10.26 -18.34 2.54
N ALA A 41 11.15 -18.99 3.30
CA ALA A 41 11.28 -18.80 4.75
C ALA A 41 11.56 -17.33 5.15
N ARG A 42 12.01 -16.49 4.21
CA ARG A 42 12.22 -15.05 4.44
C ARG A 42 10.90 -14.30 4.63
N LEU A 43 9.77 -14.84 4.17
CA LEU A 43 8.45 -14.23 4.34
C LEU A 43 7.84 -14.47 5.73
N LEU A 44 8.37 -15.42 6.51
CA LEU A 44 7.84 -15.75 7.83
C LEU A 44 7.98 -14.61 8.86
N PRO A 45 9.12 -13.89 8.95
CA PRO A 45 9.20 -12.69 9.79
C PRO A 45 8.14 -11.64 9.45
N TYR A 46 7.90 -11.36 8.17
CA TYR A 46 6.85 -10.42 7.72
C TYR A 46 5.46 -10.89 8.15
N TRP A 47 5.18 -12.19 7.98
CA TRP A 47 3.92 -12.75 8.45
C TRP A 47 3.72 -12.53 9.95
N HIS A 48 4.75 -12.80 10.77
CA HIS A 48 4.63 -12.61 12.22
C HIS A 48 4.46 -11.15 12.62
N SER A 49 5.16 -10.21 11.96
CA SER A 49 5.04 -8.79 12.29
C SER A 49 3.61 -8.24 12.11
N VAL A 50 2.81 -8.83 11.21
CA VAL A 50 1.39 -8.50 11.07
C VAL A 50 0.63 -8.74 12.38
N PHE A 51 0.88 -9.87 13.05
CA PHE A 51 0.17 -10.25 14.27
C PHE A 51 0.78 -9.66 15.53
N ASP A 52 2.05 -9.25 15.48
CA ASP A 52 2.65 -8.45 16.56
C ASP A 52 1.92 -7.10 16.68
N ILE A 53 1.48 -6.52 15.56
CA ILE A 53 0.69 -5.28 15.51
C ILE A 53 -0.80 -5.53 15.80
N CYS A 54 -1.41 -6.54 15.17
CA CYS A 54 -2.83 -6.82 15.33
C CYS A 54 -3.10 -8.31 15.61
N PRO A 55 -2.96 -8.75 16.88
CA PRO A 55 -3.23 -10.14 17.27
C PRO A 55 -4.67 -10.58 17.01
N ALA A 56 -5.62 -9.64 16.98
CA ALA A 56 -7.03 -9.91 16.73
C ALA A 56 -7.27 -10.58 15.35
N LEU A 57 -6.40 -10.33 14.37
CA LEU A 57 -6.48 -10.92 13.03
C LEU A 57 -6.32 -12.45 13.04
N LEU A 58 -5.79 -13.05 14.11
CA LEU A 58 -5.71 -14.51 14.27
C LEU A 58 -7.09 -15.18 14.17
N LYS A 59 -8.17 -14.44 14.43
CA LYS A 59 -9.55 -14.93 14.39
C LYS A 59 -10.17 -14.89 12.99
N LEU A 60 -9.49 -14.36 11.97
CA LEU A 60 -10.07 -14.16 10.63
C LEU A 60 -10.34 -15.46 9.86
N ASP A 61 -9.51 -16.46 10.07
CA ASP A 61 -9.50 -17.72 9.31
C ASP A 61 -9.40 -18.96 10.23
N PRO A 62 -10.38 -19.18 11.12
CA PRO A 62 -10.37 -20.34 12.01
C PRO A 62 -10.57 -21.66 11.24
N PRO A 63 -10.09 -22.80 11.77
CA PRO A 63 -9.35 -22.94 13.03
C PRO A 63 -7.84 -22.69 12.93
N ASP A 64 -7.24 -22.93 11.76
CA ASP A 64 -5.76 -23.05 11.62
C ASP A 64 -5.09 -21.84 10.94
N GLY A 65 -5.83 -20.83 10.47
CA GLY A 65 -5.27 -19.64 9.80
C GLY A 65 -4.64 -19.89 8.44
N LEU A 66 -4.76 -21.11 7.90
CA LEU A 66 -3.95 -21.61 6.80
C LEU A 66 -4.26 -20.92 5.46
N ASN A 67 -5.52 -20.55 5.21
CA ASN A 67 -5.90 -19.88 3.97
C ASN A 67 -5.43 -18.43 3.98
N LEU A 68 -5.54 -17.74 5.12
CA LEU A 68 -5.01 -16.39 5.29
C LEU A 68 -3.50 -16.38 5.09
N PHE A 69 -2.80 -17.34 5.72
CA PHE A 69 -1.35 -17.51 5.57
C PHE A 69 -0.94 -17.80 4.12
N ARG A 70 -1.61 -18.73 3.42
CA ARG A 70 -1.35 -19.01 2.00
C ARG A 70 -1.60 -17.81 1.11
N SER A 71 -2.68 -17.08 1.38
CA SER A 71 -3.04 -15.87 0.66
C SER A 71 -1.97 -14.79 0.85
N PHE A 72 -1.50 -14.59 2.08
CA PHE A 72 -0.41 -13.68 2.40
C PHE A 72 0.86 -14.06 1.65
N MET A 73 1.30 -15.32 1.74
CA MET A 73 2.52 -15.79 1.07
C MET A 73 2.45 -15.58 -0.44
N THR A 74 1.30 -15.84 -1.05
CA THR A 74 1.07 -15.62 -2.48
C THR A 74 1.13 -14.14 -2.83
N TRP A 75 0.52 -13.27 -2.01
CA TRP A 75 0.55 -11.83 -2.21
C TRP A 75 1.97 -11.26 -2.01
N ALA A 76 2.65 -11.58 -0.92
CA ALA A 76 3.97 -11.08 -0.59
C ALA A 76 5.01 -11.52 -1.62
N TYR A 77 4.96 -12.78 -2.09
CA TYR A 77 5.83 -13.26 -3.16
C TYR A 77 5.63 -12.49 -4.47
N ARG A 78 4.37 -12.18 -4.83
CA ARG A 78 4.03 -11.47 -6.06
C ARG A 78 4.40 -9.99 -6.00
N ASN A 79 4.09 -9.33 -4.89
CA ASN A 79 4.18 -7.88 -4.76
C ASN A 79 5.53 -7.41 -4.20
N GLN A 80 6.26 -8.28 -3.48
CA GLN A 80 7.55 -7.95 -2.85
C GLN A 80 7.45 -6.62 -2.08
N PRO A 81 6.56 -6.52 -1.07
CA PRO A 81 6.37 -5.28 -0.34
C PRO A 81 7.70 -4.82 0.26
N ALA A 82 7.95 -3.51 0.20
CA ALA A 82 9.16 -2.94 0.76
C ALA A 82 9.21 -3.17 2.27
N GLU A 83 10.42 -3.40 2.79
CA GLU A 83 10.68 -3.64 4.20
C GLU A 83 10.88 -2.32 4.95
N ASP A 84 10.00 -1.37 4.68
CA ASP A 84 10.05 -0.03 5.24
C ASP A 84 8.73 0.33 5.92
N TRP A 85 8.57 1.61 6.28
CA TRP A 85 7.39 2.13 6.95
C TRP A 85 6.07 1.86 6.18
N THR A 86 6.12 1.65 4.87
CA THR A 86 4.94 1.38 4.04
C THR A 86 4.44 -0.06 4.18
N TYR A 87 5.24 -0.96 4.75
CA TYR A 87 4.92 -2.39 4.84
C TYR A 87 3.52 -2.65 5.43
N HIS A 88 3.23 -2.09 6.60
CA HIS A 88 1.95 -2.29 7.29
C HIS A 88 0.77 -1.69 6.53
N LEU A 89 0.98 -0.60 5.78
CA LEU A 89 -0.07 -0.01 4.93
C LEU A 89 -0.37 -0.88 3.72
N ASN A 90 0.66 -1.45 3.11
CA ASN A 90 0.51 -2.37 1.99
C ASN A 90 -0.13 -3.70 2.41
N VAL A 91 0.15 -4.20 3.62
CA VAL A 91 -0.58 -5.32 4.23
C VAL A 91 -2.04 -4.96 4.48
N CYS A 92 -2.32 -3.77 5.03
CA CYS A 92 -3.68 -3.29 5.26
C CYS A 92 -4.49 -3.24 3.95
N ARG A 93 -3.91 -2.65 2.89
CA ARG A 93 -4.51 -2.63 1.54
C ARG A 93 -4.82 -4.02 1.01
N TRP A 94 -3.88 -4.95 1.14
CA TRP A 94 -4.09 -6.34 0.73
C TRP A 94 -5.24 -6.99 1.50
N LEU A 95 -5.28 -6.82 2.82
CA LEU A 95 -6.33 -7.36 3.67
C LEU A 95 -7.72 -6.79 3.30
N LEU A 96 -7.82 -5.48 3.06
CA LEU A 96 -9.05 -4.81 2.62
C LEU A 96 -9.49 -5.21 1.20
N GLY A 97 -8.55 -5.60 0.34
CA GLY A 97 -8.82 -6.17 -0.99
C GLY A 97 -9.17 -7.67 -0.95
N SER A 98 -9.01 -8.33 0.19
CA SER A 98 -9.19 -9.78 0.31
C SER A 98 -10.66 -10.17 0.61
N PRO A 99 -11.00 -11.47 0.53
CA PRO A 99 -12.28 -11.98 1.01
C PRO A 99 -12.56 -11.70 2.50
N TYR A 100 -11.54 -11.38 3.29
CA TYR A 100 -11.68 -11.10 4.72
C TYR A 100 -12.14 -9.68 5.03
N ARG A 101 -12.24 -8.77 4.05
CA ARG A 101 -12.57 -7.34 4.25
C ARG A 101 -13.77 -7.09 5.16
N THR A 102 -14.81 -7.93 5.08
CA THR A 102 -16.05 -7.75 5.84
C THR A 102 -15.93 -8.16 7.31
N LYS A 103 -14.77 -8.66 7.72
CA LYS A 103 -14.43 -9.06 9.09
C LYS A 103 -13.34 -8.17 9.71
N ILE A 104 -12.95 -7.11 9.00
CA ILE A 104 -11.93 -6.16 9.44
C ILE A 104 -12.67 -4.90 9.83
N ASP A 105 -12.68 -4.62 11.13
CA ASP A 105 -13.21 -3.37 11.68
C ASP A 105 -12.12 -2.28 11.64
N ASP A 106 -12.44 -1.08 12.12
CA ASP A 106 -11.54 0.08 12.06
C ASP A 106 -10.27 -0.11 12.93
N GLU A 107 -10.37 -0.85 14.03
CA GLU A 107 -9.27 -1.05 14.99
C GLU A 107 -8.00 -1.66 14.35
N PRO A 108 -8.06 -2.80 13.62
CA PRO A 108 -6.91 -3.30 12.86
C PRO A 108 -6.30 -2.29 11.89
N ILE A 109 -7.13 -1.47 11.25
CA ILE A 109 -6.69 -0.52 10.23
C ILE A 109 -5.93 0.63 10.91
N GLU A 110 -6.47 1.17 11.99
CA GLU A 110 -5.80 2.14 12.84
C GLU A 110 -4.48 1.60 13.40
N ALA A 111 -4.45 0.34 13.84
CA ALA A 111 -3.22 -0.31 14.33
C ALA A 111 -2.14 -0.40 13.23
N PHE A 112 -2.49 -0.75 11.99
CA PHE A 112 -1.55 -0.74 10.88
C PHE A 112 -1.07 0.67 10.52
N MET A 113 -1.96 1.65 10.52
CA MET A 113 -1.57 3.05 10.32
C MET A 113 -0.62 3.53 11.42
N ALA A 114 -0.91 3.24 12.69
CA ALA A 114 -0.04 3.59 13.81
C ALA A 114 1.34 2.93 13.71
N ALA A 115 1.40 1.64 13.36
CA ALA A 115 2.67 0.93 13.15
C ALA A 115 3.50 1.54 12.00
N ALA A 116 2.84 1.91 10.90
CA ALA A 116 3.48 2.59 9.78
C ALA A 116 3.99 3.99 10.16
N ALA A 117 3.19 4.78 10.87
CA ALA A 117 3.57 6.10 11.35
C ALA A 117 4.79 6.02 12.28
N ALA A 118 4.75 5.14 13.28
CA ALA A 118 5.86 4.92 14.21
C ALA A 118 7.13 4.45 13.47
N SER A 119 6.99 3.55 12.49
CA SER A 119 8.13 3.12 11.66
C SER A 119 8.71 4.27 10.84
N TRP A 120 7.87 5.12 10.25
CA TRP A 120 8.30 6.31 9.51
C TRP A 120 9.05 7.28 10.43
N ILE A 121 8.53 7.55 11.62
CA ILE A 121 9.17 8.43 12.61
C ILE A 121 10.57 7.96 12.99
N ASN A 122 10.75 6.65 13.13
CA ASN A 122 12.04 6.06 13.51
C ASN A 122 13.06 5.98 12.37
N THR A 123 12.61 6.05 11.11
CA THR A 123 13.47 5.83 9.94
C THR A 123 13.65 7.05 9.04
N ASP A 124 12.74 8.03 9.11
CA ASP A 124 12.83 9.24 8.29
C ASP A 124 13.93 10.18 8.79
N GLU A 125 14.87 10.50 7.90
CA GLU A 125 15.98 11.42 8.17
C GLU A 125 15.72 12.84 7.67
N SER A 126 14.53 13.10 7.12
CA SER A 126 14.16 14.41 6.60
C SER A 126 13.90 15.45 7.70
N GLN A 127 13.74 16.72 7.29
CA GLN A 127 13.41 17.83 8.19
C GLN A 127 11.96 17.82 8.70
N ALA A 128 11.11 16.92 8.19
CA ALA A 128 9.75 16.79 8.66
C ALA A 128 9.73 16.35 10.14
N GLN A 129 8.79 16.93 10.91
CA GLN A 129 8.72 16.72 12.37
C GLN A 129 7.69 15.65 12.76
N GLY A 130 6.84 15.25 11.82
CA GLY A 130 5.83 14.24 12.01
C GLY A 130 5.29 13.73 10.69
N VAL A 131 4.35 12.81 10.78
CA VAL A 131 3.60 12.27 9.65
C VAL A 131 2.14 12.18 10.03
N VAL A 132 1.27 12.39 9.05
CA VAL A 132 -0.15 12.04 9.15
C VAL A 132 -0.50 11.02 8.09
N LEU A 133 -1.26 10.00 8.49
CA LEU A 133 -1.85 8.98 7.65
C LEU A 133 -3.37 9.12 7.67
N ALA A 134 -4.02 8.85 6.55
CA ALA A 134 -5.47 8.93 6.42
C ALA A 134 -6.06 7.68 5.76
N TRP A 135 -7.19 7.23 6.30
CA TRP A 135 -8.06 6.22 5.71
C TRP A 135 -9.52 6.51 6.07
N GLN A 136 -10.39 6.63 5.06
CA GLN A 136 -11.85 6.86 5.22
C GLN A 136 -12.28 7.94 6.24
N GLY A 137 -11.49 9.01 6.39
CA GLY A 137 -11.77 10.11 7.32
C GLY A 137 -11.16 9.94 8.72
N THR A 138 -10.59 8.78 9.02
CA THR A 138 -9.73 8.55 10.18
C THR A 138 -8.32 9.05 9.89
N HIS A 139 -7.72 9.74 10.85
CA HIS A 139 -6.36 10.26 10.77
C HIS A 139 -5.49 9.73 11.91
N VAL A 140 -4.29 9.29 11.58
CA VAL A 140 -3.27 8.89 12.56
C VAL A 140 -2.07 9.81 12.41
N PHE A 141 -1.70 10.47 13.51
CA PHE A 141 -0.55 11.36 13.58
C PHE A 141 0.54 10.74 14.43
N ASP A 142 1.80 10.95 14.03
CA ASP A 142 2.95 10.64 14.86
C ASP A 142 4.07 11.67 14.66
N TRP A 143 4.96 11.81 15.66
CA TRP A 143 5.90 12.92 15.81
C TRP A 143 7.28 12.45 16.25
N LYS A 144 8.36 13.03 15.68
CA LYS A 144 9.75 12.71 16.07
C LYS A 144 10.16 13.27 17.43
N GLY A 145 9.36 14.20 17.96
CA GLY A 145 9.66 14.91 19.19
C GLY A 145 8.40 15.48 19.82
N ALA A 146 8.40 16.79 20.09
CA ALA A 146 7.24 17.45 20.67
C ALA A 146 6.01 17.31 19.76
N ARG A 147 4.90 16.84 20.33
CA ARG A 147 3.59 16.82 19.69
C ARG A 147 3.13 18.25 19.40
N PHE A 148 2.48 18.47 18.26
CA PHE A 148 1.87 19.75 17.90
C PHE A 148 0.33 19.60 17.90
N PRO A 149 -0.37 19.84 19.03
CA PRO A 149 -1.82 19.62 19.12
C PRO A 149 -2.64 20.42 18.12
N ALA A 150 -2.17 21.61 17.73
CA ALA A 150 -2.84 22.46 16.75
C ALA A 150 -2.94 21.80 15.36
N ALA A 151 -1.96 20.97 14.98
CA ALA A 151 -1.97 20.27 13.70
C ALA A 151 -3.01 19.15 13.66
N GLU A 152 -3.27 18.50 14.79
CA GLU A 152 -4.27 17.41 14.90
C GLU A 152 -5.71 17.93 14.97
N GLN A 153 -5.87 19.23 15.30
CA GLN A 153 -7.16 19.92 15.32
C GLN A 153 -7.51 20.55 13.97
N GLU A 154 -6.56 20.57 13.02
CA GLU A 154 -6.78 21.09 11.69
C GLU A 154 -7.77 20.18 10.92
N VAL A 155 -8.75 20.79 10.25
CA VAL A 155 -9.65 20.06 9.37
C VAL A 155 -8.89 19.72 8.08
N LEU A 156 -8.41 18.49 7.99
CA LEU A 156 -7.72 18.02 6.80
C LEU A 156 -8.71 17.74 5.66
N PRO A 157 -8.32 18.02 4.40
CA PRO A 157 -9.18 17.74 3.25
C PRO A 157 -9.40 16.22 3.08
N ALA A 158 -10.47 15.84 2.38
CA ALA A 158 -10.68 14.44 2.01
C ALA A 158 -9.57 13.95 1.07
N THR A 159 -9.21 12.67 1.21
CA THR A 159 -8.28 11.99 0.30
C THR A 159 -9.03 11.37 -0.88
N GLU A 160 -8.41 11.40 -2.07
CA GLU A 160 -8.87 10.65 -3.25
C GLU A 160 -8.32 9.21 -3.29
N TRP A 161 -7.31 8.92 -2.47
CA TRP A 161 -6.69 7.61 -2.33
C TRP A 161 -7.34 6.80 -1.20
N ASP A 162 -7.16 5.48 -1.28
CA ASP A 162 -7.59 4.52 -0.26
C ASP A 162 -6.90 4.79 1.09
N ILE A 163 -5.57 4.85 1.07
CA ILE A 163 -4.71 5.29 2.15
C ILE A 163 -3.83 6.41 1.60
N ALA A 164 -3.84 7.55 2.27
CA ALA A 164 -2.98 8.68 1.97
C ALA A 164 -2.05 8.98 3.13
N TRP A 165 -0.96 9.68 2.83
CA TRP A 165 0.00 10.13 3.83
C TRP A 165 0.50 11.53 3.52
N CYS A 166 1.03 12.21 4.53
CA CYS A 166 1.65 13.51 4.39
C CYS A 166 2.74 13.67 5.44
N PRO A 167 4.01 13.94 5.06
CA PRO A 167 5.02 14.38 6.01
C PRO A 167 4.68 15.80 6.48
N LEU A 168 4.67 16.01 7.78
CA LEU A 168 4.35 17.30 8.38
C LEU A 168 5.58 18.20 8.37
N THR A 169 5.38 19.46 7.97
CA THR A 169 6.46 20.44 7.84
C THR A 169 7.23 20.64 9.15
N PRO A 170 8.37 21.35 9.16
CA PRO A 170 9.09 21.67 10.40
C PRO A 170 8.26 22.40 11.47
N ARG A 171 7.12 22.99 11.10
CA ARG A 171 6.17 23.65 12.00
C ARG A 171 4.95 22.78 12.35
N GLY A 172 4.97 21.51 11.94
CA GLY A 172 3.87 20.56 12.10
C GLY A 172 2.69 20.76 11.14
N ALA A 173 2.79 21.68 10.17
CA ALA A 173 1.70 21.94 9.24
C ALA A 173 1.57 20.84 8.16
N PHE A 174 0.33 20.55 7.78
CA PHE A 174 -0.02 19.71 6.63
C PHE A 174 0.39 20.40 5.31
N ASN A 175 0.88 19.63 4.33
CA ASN A 175 1.34 20.15 3.04
C ASN A 175 0.71 19.49 1.80
N GLY A 176 -0.25 18.57 2.00
CA GLY A 176 -0.95 17.89 0.92
C GLY A 176 -0.84 16.38 1.03
N TRP A 177 -1.92 15.70 0.66
CA TRP A 177 -1.97 14.25 0.62
C TRP A 177 -1.11 13.69 -0.51
N LEU A 178 -0.41 12.60 -0.21
CA LEU A 178 0.37 11.79 -1.13
C LEU A 178 -0.16 10.35 -1.14
N PRO A 179 -0.08 9.64 -2.27
CA PRO A 179 -0.35 8.21 -2.31
C PRO A 179 0.73 7.44 -1.56
N VAL A 180 0.34 6.37 -0.88
CA VAL A 180 1.30 5.38 -0.36
C VAL A 180 1.91 4.59 -1.53
N PRO A 181 3.25 4.48 -1.62
CA PRO A 181 3.96 3.73 -2.66
C PRO A 181 3.58 2.26 -2.81
#